data_AF-A0A518WFD1-F1
#
_entry.id   AF-A0A518WFD1-F1
#
_cell.length_a   1.000
_cell.length_b   1.000
_cell.length_c   1.000
_cell.angle_alpha   90.00
_cell.angle_beta   90.00
_cell.angle_gamma   90.00
#
_symmetry.space_group_name_H-M   'P 1'
#
loop_
_entity.id
_entity.type
_entity.pdbx_description
1 polymer ?
#
loop_
_entity_poly.entity_id
_entity_poly.type
_entity_poly.pdbx_seq_one_letter_code
_entity_poly.pdbx_strand_id
1 'polypeptide(L)'
;MSATTWPAPFEAILRRYLAAVSTDEDVPAEPLVDLGLDSLRATALLTELEKEFGVDFGDEVLDPALFSSAGHMWTVVQGLMGDSSSRAPQ
;
A
#
# COMPACT_ATOMS: atom_id res chain seq x y z
N MET A 1 -9.80 18.96 -8.15
CA MET A 1 -10.63 17.79 -7.80
C MET A 1 -9.89 16.57 -8.30
N SER A 2 -8.84 16.17 -7.58
CA SER A 2 -8.04 14.99 -7.92
C SER A 2 -8.80 13.79 -7.40
N ALA A 3 -9.38 13.00 -8.30
CA ALA A 3 -10.14 11.81 -7.96
C ALA A 3 -9.18 10.70 -7.55
N THR A 4 -8.75 10.75 -6.30
CA THR A 4 -7.94 9.73 -5.68
C THR A 4 -8.77 8.45 -5.59
N THR A 5 -8.39 7.39 -6.31
CA THR A 5 -9.20 6.16 -6.46
C THR A 5 -9.07 5.19 -5.27
N TRP A 6 -8.36 5.59 -4.22
CA TRP A 6 -8.13 4.81 -3.00
C TRP A 6 -8.81 5.45 -1.77
N PRO A 7 -9.12 4.67 -0.72
CA PRO A 7 -9.84 5.15 0.45
C PRO A 7 -8.91 5.92 1.41
N ALA A 8 -9.50 6.83 2.20
CA ALA A 8 -8.80 7.60 3.22
C ALA A 8 -7.90 6.79 4.18
N PRO A 9 -8.30 5.60 4.70
CA PRO A 9 -7.40 4.78 5.54
C PRO A 9 -6.11 4.37 4.83
N PHE A 10 -6.16 4.03 3.54
CA PHE A 10 -4.97 3.68 2.77
C PHE A 10 -3.99 4.85 2.68
N GLU A 11 -4.50 6.03 2.38
CA GLU A 11 -3.73 7.27 2.31
C GLU A 11 -3.13 7.66 3.67
N ALA A 12 -3.91 7.52 4.75
CA ALA A 12 -3.47 7.80 6.10
C ALA A 12 -2.31 6.87 6.52
N ILE A 13 -2.41 5.58 6.18
CA ILE A 13 -1.35 4.59 6.41
C ILE A 13 -0.11 4.98 5.61
N LEU A 14 -0.21 5.22 4.30
CA LEU A 14 0.91 5.65 3.46
C LEU A 14 1.63 6.87 4.04
N ARG A 15 0.90 7.95 4.35
CA ARG A 15 1.47 9.18 4.93
C ARG A 15 2.17 8.95 6.27
N ARG A 16 1.71 7.99 7.07
CA ARG A 16 2.34 7.65 8.35
C ARG A 16 3.73 7.04 8.16
N TYR A 17 3.94 6.28 7.09
CA TYR A 17 5.22 5.63 6.79
C TYR A 17 6.12 6.49 5.90
N LEU A 18 5.53 7.35 5.08
CA LEU A 18 6.22 8.32 4.22
C LEU A 18 6.47 9.62 4.98
N ALA A 19 7.51 9.63 5.81
CA ALA A 19 7.91 10.82 6.56
C ALA A 19 8.28 12.04 5.67
N ALA A 20 8.56 11.82 4.38
CA ALA A 20 8.92 12.85 3.43
C ALA A 20 7.72 13.52 2.72
N VAL A 21 6.53 12.89 2.73
CA VAL A 21 5.35 13.46 2.06
C VAL A 21 4.68 14.43 3.01
N SER A 22 4.77 15.72 2.68
CA SER A 22 4.07 16.76 3.43
C SER A 22 2.56 16.53 3.35
N THR A 23 1.83 16.75 4.44
CA THR A 23 0.39 16.48 4.60
C THR A 23 -0.51 17.15 3.55
N ASP A 24 0.02 18.13 2.82
CA ASP A 24 -0.68 18.94 1.82
C ASP A 24 -0.36 18.54 0.37
N GLU A 25 0.61 17.64 0.15
CA GLU A 25 1.00 17.23 -1.19
C GLU A 25 0.20 15.99 -1.64
N ASP A 26 -0.20 15.98 -2.91
CA ASP A 26 -0.79 14.81 -3.56
C ASP A 26 0.18 13.63 -3.39
N VAL A 27 -0.37 12.44 -3.11
CA VAL A 27 0.46 11.24 -2.97
C VAL A 27 1.27 11.07 -4.25
N PRO A 28 2.61 11.01 -4.18
CA PRO A 28 3.45 11.10 -5.35
C PRO A 28 3.24 9.93 -6.30
N ALA A 29 3.38 10.23 -7.59
CA ALA A 29 3.48 9.24 -8.66
C ALA A 29 4.85 8.54 -8.69
N GLU A 30 5.77 8.99 -7.83
CA GLU A 30 7.12 8.46 -7.69
C GLU A 30 7.15 7.20 -6.83
N PRO A 31 8.24 6.40 -6.96
CA PRO A 31 8.42 5.21 -6.14
C PRO A 31 8.47 5.57 -4.66
N LEU A 32 7.75 4.80 -3.84
CA LEU A 32 7.70 4.98 -2.39
C LEU A 32 9.10 4.85 -1.77
N VAL A 33 9.96 4.02 -2.37
CA VAL A 33 11.36 3.82 -1.96
C VAL A 33 12.20 5.09 -2.08
N ASP A 34 11.95 5.92 -3.10
CA ASP A 34 12.65 7.20 -3.30
C ASP A 34 12.22 8.26 -2.26
N LEU A 35 11.05 8.08 -1.64
CA LEU A 35 10.50 8.95 -0.60
C LEU A 35 10.99 8.58 0.81
N GLY A 36 11.93 7.64 0.92
CA GLY A 36 12.45 7.17 2.21
C GLY A 36 11.65 6.03 2.84
N LEU A 37 10.97 5.22 2.00
CA LEU A 37 10.45 3.93 2.43
C LEU A 37 11.61 2.91 2.47
N ASP A 38 12.18 2.72 3.66
CA ASP A 38 13.19 1.68 3.91
C ASP A 38 12.55 0.28 3.98
N SER A 39 13.36 -0.78 3.83
CA SER A 39 12.89 -2.18 3.86
C SER A 39 12.05 -2.51 5.09
N LEU A 40 12.44 -2.03 6.27
CA LEU A 40 11.69 -2.25 7.52
C LEU A 40 10.34 -1.51 7.52
N ARG A 41 10.29 -0.32 6.95
CA ARG A 41 9.06 0.48 6.83
C ARG A 41 8.14 -0.10 5.77
N ALA A 42 8.68 -0.61 4.66
CA ALA A 42 7.95 -1.30 3.62
C ALA A 42 7.22 -2.54 4.16
N THR A 43 7.91 -3.39 4.93
CA THR A 43 7.28 -4.54 5.58
C THR A 43 6.20 -4.10 6.57
N ALA A 44 6.47 -3.10 7.42
CA ALA A 44 5.50 -2.61 8.40
C ALA A 44 4.25 -1.96 7.75
N LEU A 45 4.43 -1.25 6.63
CA LEU A 45 3.38 -0.67 5.81
C LEU A 45 2.44 -1.78 5.29
N LEU A 46 3.01 -2.82 4.69
CA LEU A 46 2.23 -3.94 4.16
C LEU A 46 1.48 -4.66 5.29
N THR A 47 2.14 -4.95 6.41
CA THR A 47 1.48 -5.58 7.57
C THR A 47 0.30 -4.78 8.11
N GLU A 48 0.36 -3.45 8.11
CA GLU A 48 -0.80 -2.63 8.50
C GLU A 48 -1.90 -2.63 7.44
N LEU A 49 -1.54 -2.62 6.15
CA LEU A 49 -2.51 -2.75 5.06
C LEU A 49 -3.23 -4.12 5.10
N GLU A 50 -2.52 -5.20 5.38
CA GLU A 50 -3.09 -6.55 5.56
C GLU A 50 -4.12 -6.57 6.68
N LYS A 51 -3.80 -5.97 7.83
CA LYS A 51 -4.72 -5.90 8.97
C LYS A 51 -5.92 -5.01 8.69
N GLU A 52 -5.70 -3.85 8.07
CA GLU A 52 -6.75 -2.85 7.84
C GLU A 52 -7.73 -3.30 6.74
N PHE A 53 -7.23 -3.91 5.68
CA PHE A 53 -8.02 -4.35 4.53
C PHE A 53 -8.36 -5.85 4.54
N GLY A 54 -7.80 -6.62 5.48
CA GLY A 54 -7.98 -8.07 5.55
C GLY A 54 -7.36 -8.83 4.38
N VAL A 55 -6.31 -8.26 3.76
CA VAL A 55 -5.57 -8.88 2.65
C VAL A 55 -4.32 -9.58 3.14
N ASP A 56 -3.73 -10.43 2.29
CA ASP A 56 -2.47 -11.13 2.56
C ASP A 56 -1.60 -10.92 1.31
N PHE A 57 -0.50 -10.18 1.44
CA PHE A 57 0.44 -9.99 0.34
C PHE A 57 1.41 -11.18 0.20
N GLY A 58 1.44 -12.08 1.19
CA GLY A 58 2.31 -13.24 1.20
C GLY A 58 3.80 -12.89 1.10
N ASP A 59 4.58 -13.77 0.45
CA ASP A 59 6.01 -13.56 0.21
C ASP A 59 6.32 -12.50 -0.87
N GLU A 60 5.30 -11.98 -1.57
CA GLU A 60 5.46 -10.94 -2.62
C GLU A 60 5.80 -9.55 -2.03
N VAL A 61 5.89 -9.44 -0.70
CA VAL A 61 6.30 -8.27 0.10
C VAL A 61 7.60 -7.58 -0.38
N LEU A 62 8.45 -8.28 -1.13
CA LEU A 62 9.74 -7.78 -1.60
C LEU A 62 9.72 -7.31 -3.06
N ASP A 63 8.58 -7.32 -3.74
CA ASP A 63 8.53 -6.90 -5.13
C ASP A 63 8.60 -5.36 -5.25
N PRO A 64 9.65 -4.81 -5.89
CA PRO A 64 9.80 -3.36 -6.04
C PRO A 64 8.69 -2.72 -6.91
N ALA A 65 7.95 -3.50 -7.70
CA ALA A 65 6.81 -2.99 -8.46
C ALA A 65 5.65 -2.58 -7.55
N LEU A 66 5.45 -3.25 -6.40
CA LEU A 66 4.44 -2.86 -5.41
C LEU A 66 4.71 -1.47 -4.85
N PHE A 67 5.99 -1.14 -4.67
CA PHE A 67 6.44 0.15 -4.14
C PHE A 67 6.69 1.19 -5.23
N SER A 68 6.41 0.89 -6.50
CA SER A 68 6.64 1.82 -7.61
C SER A 68 5.68 3.01 -7.63
N SER A 69 4.47 2.85 -7.10
CA SER A 69 3.53 3.96 -6.87
C SER A 69 2.39 3.54 -5.94
N ALA A 70 1.78 4.50 -5.25
CA ALA A 70 0.61 4.25 -4.41
C ALA A 70 -0.58 3.66 -5.19
N GLY A 71 -0.79 4.10 -6.44
CA GLY A 71 -1.87 3.60 -7.29
C GLY A 71 -1.69 2.13 -7.69
N HIS A 72 -0.45 1.70 -7.98
CA HIS A 72 -0.15 0.30 -8.24
C HIS A 72 -0.42 -0.53 -6.99
N MET A 73 0.12 -0.13 -5.84
CA MET A 73 -0.08 -0.86 -4.58
C MET A 73 -1.58 -1.02 -4.25
N TRP A 74 -2.37 0.04 -4.43
CA TRP A 74 -3.82 -0.03 -4.23
C TRP A 74 -4.51 -1.00 -5.21
N THR A 75 -4.08 -1.04 -6.47
CA THR A 75 -4.62 -1.98 -7.46
C THR A 75 -4.39 -3.44 -7.03
N VAL A 76 -3.22 -3.74 -6.44
CA VAL A 76 -2.92 -5.07 -5.89
C VAL A 76 -3.80 -5.39 -4.69
N VAL A 77 -3.95 -4.45 -3.75
CA VAL A 77 -4.86 -4.61 -2.59
C VAL A 77 -6.28 -4.90 -3.06
N GLN A 78 -6.78 -4.19 -4.08
CA GLN A 78 -8.10 -4.45 -4.67
C GLN A 78 -8.21 -5.84 -5.30
N GLY A 79 -7.16 -6.30 -5.98
CA GLY A 79 -7.08 -7.67 -6.51
C GLY A 79 -7.18 -8.72 -5.39
N LEU A 80 -6.41 -8.54 -4.31
CA LEU A 80 -6.41 -9.46 -3.17
C LEU A 80 -7.74 -9.45 -2.40
N MET A 81 -8.37 -8.28 -2.23
CA MET A 81 -9.71 -8.18 -1.63
C MET A 81 -10.75 -8.92 -2.49
N GLY A 82 -10.65 -8.85 -3.82
CA GLY A 82 -11.56 -9.54 -4.74
C GLY A 82 -11.34 -11.07 -4.80
N ASP A 83 -10.11 -11.53 -4.60
CA ASP A 83 -9.73 -12.95 -4.64
C ASP A 83 -10.04 -13.71 -3.33
N SER A 84 -10.26 -12.98 -2.23
CA SER A 84 -10.58 -13.51 -0.90
C SER A 84 -11.83 -14.43 -0.84
N SER A 85 -12.60 -14.52 -1.91
CA SER A 85 -13.79 -15.37 -2.01
C SER A 85 -13.50 -16.89 -2.13
N SER A 86 -12.24 -17.36 -2.15
CA SER A 86 -11.91 -18.79 -2.34
C SER A 86 -11.03 -19.47 -1.28
N ARG A 87 -10.67 -18.83 -0.15
CA ARG A 87 -9.79 -19.47 0.84
C ARG A 87 -10.58 -20.43 1.77
N ALA A 88 -10.76 -21.67 1.30
CA ALA A 88 -11.35 -22.79 2.04
C ALA A 88 -10.53 -23.14 3.31
N PRO A 89 -11.17 -23.56 4.42
CA PRO A 89 -10.46 -23.99 5.62
C PRO A 89 -9.76 -25.33 5.37
N GLN A 90 -8.50 -25.44 5.82
CA GLN A 90 -7.76 -26.70 5.91
C GLN A 90 -7.93 -27.31 7.30
#